data_AF-A0A437PRU2-F1
#
_entry.id   AF-A0A437PRU2-F1
#
_cell.length_a   1.000
_cell.length_b   1.000
_cell.length_c   1.000
_cell.angle_alpha   90.00
_cell.angle_beta   90.00
_cell.angle_gamma   90.00
#
_symmetry.space_group_name_H-M   'P 1'
#
loop_
_entity.id
_entity.type
_entity.pdbx_description
1 polymer ?
#
loop_
_entity_poly.entity_id
_entity_poly.type
_entity_poly.pdbx_seq_one_letter_code
_entity_poly.pdbx_strand_id
1 'polypeptide(L)' 'MDLQYISDENGKHTAVVIPIEDWNKILNIHEDLKKFESQKNKLSDKYSGKISNKVADNINHYISKSRKEWNDI' A
#
# COMPACT_ATOMS: atom_id res chain seq x y z
N MET A 1 -5.83 -25.28 -11.00
CA MET A 1 -4.93 -24.26 -11.56
C MET A 1 -3.61 -24.94 -11.88
N ASP A 2 -3.32 -25.09 -13.17
CA ASP A 2 -2.05 -25.63 -13.65
C ASP A 2 -1.13 -24.44 -13.93
N LEU A 3 -0.01 -24.36 -13.19
CA LEU A 3 0.90 -23.21 -13.22
C LEU A 3 2.16 -23.59 -14.00
N GLN A 4 2.48 -22.81 -15.03
CA GLN A 4 3.76 -22.96 -15.73
C GLN A 4 4.68 -21.80 -15.38
N TYR A 5 5.92 -22.12 -15.02
CA TYR A 5 6.90 -21.12 -14.61
C TYR A 5 7.88 -20.87 -15.74
N ILE A 6 8.07 -19.60 -16.09
CA ILE A 6 9.13 -19.16 -16.99
C ILE A 6 10.31 -18.75 -16.11
N SER A 7 11.45 -19.39 -16.31
CA SER A 7 12.68 -19.09 -15.59
C SER A 7 13.64 -18.32 -16.50
N ASP A 8 14.42 -17.42 -15.90
CA ASP A 8 15.51 -16.75 -16.61
C ASP A 8 16.69 -17.71 -16.85
N GLU A 9 17.72 -17.20 -17.50
CA GLU A 9 18.96 -17.91 -17.84
C GLU A 9 19.70 -18.45 -16.60
N ASN A 10 19.39 -17.91 -15.42
CA ASN A 10 19.97 -18.29 -14.13
C ASN A 10 19.04 -19.21 -13.31
N GLY A 11 17.94 -19.70 -13.90
CA GLY A 11 16.97 -20.58 -13.25
C GLY A 11 16.04 -19.88 -12.27
N LYS A 12 16.02 -18.55 -12.23
CA LYS A 12 15.10 -17.78 -11.37
C LYS A 12 13.74 -17.64 -12.04
N HIS A 13 12.69 -18.09 -11.38
CA HIS A 13 11.32 -17.93 -11.84
C HIS A 13 10.98 -16.44 -11.98
N THR A 14 10.77 -15.99 -13.21
CA THR A 14 10.56 -14.58 -13.55
C THR A 14 9.11 -14.30 -13.95
N ALA A 15 8.41 -15.29 -14.48
CA ALA A 15 6.98 -15.17 -14.80
C ALA A 15 6.24 -16.49 -14.57
N VAL A 16 4.93 -16.38 -14.39
CA VAL A 16 4.00 -17.53 -14.26
C VAL A 16 2.93 -17.39 -15.33
N VAL A 17 2.71 -18.46 -16.07
CA VAL A 17 1.65 -18.59 -17.07
C VAL A 17 0.49 -19.34 -16.44
N ILE A 18 -0.69 -18.74 -16.56
CA ILE A 18 -1.93 -19.27 -16.00
C ILE A 18 -3.05 -19.18 -17.03
N PRO A 19 -4.01 -20.12 -17.04
CA PRO A 19 -5.21 -19.99 -17.86
C PRO A 19 -5.99 -18.72 -17.51
N ILE A 20 -6.51 -18.02 -18.52
CA ILE A 20 -7.24 -16.76 -18.34
C ILE A 20 -8.49 -16.93 -17.46
N GLU A 21 -9.11 -18.12 -17.49
CA GLU A 21 -10.25 -18.48 -16.66
C GLU A 21 -9.91 -18.48 -15.16
N ASP A 22 -8.74 -19.02 -14.82
CA ASP A 22 -8.27 -19.06 -13.44
C ASP A 22 -7.80 -17.67 -12.97
N TRP A 23 -7.20 -16.87 -13.85
CA TRP A 23 -6.94 -15.45 -13.58
C TRP A 23 -8.22 -14.67 -13.26
N ASN A 24 -9.27 -14.86 -14.07
CA ASN A 24 -10.55 -14.20 -13.85
C ASN A 24 -11.22 -14.63 -12.53
N LYS A 25 -11.07 -15.89 -12.11
CA LYS A 25 -11.54 -16.35 -10.78
C LYS A 25 -10.81 -15.62 -9.66
N ILE A 26 -9.49 -15.46 -9.75
CA ILE A 26 -8.70 -14.72 -8.75
C ILE A 26 -9.15 -13.26 -8.68
N LEU A 27 -9.32 -12.60 -9.84
CA LEU A 27 -9.81 -11.23 -9.90
C LEU A 27 -11.22 -11.06 -9.31
N ASN A 28 -12.10 -12.04 -9.50
CA ASN A 28 -13.46 -12.01 -8.96
C ASN A 28 -13.52 -12.25 -7.44
N ILE A 29 -12.60 -13.06 -6.90
CA ILE A 29 -12.47 -13.22 -5.44
C ILE A 29 -12.00 -11.90 -4.81
N HIS A 30 -11.12 -11.19 -5.51
CA HIS A 30 -10.49 -9.95 -5.05
C HIS A 30 -11.11 -8.68 -5.64
N GLU A 31 -12.43 -8.66 -5.88
CA GLU A 31 -13.12 -7.44 -6.33
C GLU A 31 -13.03 -6.28 -5.33
N ASP A 32 -12.80 -6.58 -4.06
CA ASP A 32 -12.48 -5.60 -3.03
C ASP A 32 -11.22 -4.79 -3.36
N LEU A 33 -10.21 -5.39 -4.00
CA LEU A 33 -8.99 -4.70 -4.42
C LEU A 33 -9.25 -3.65 -5.51
N LYS A 34 -10.28 -3.83 -6.35
CA LYS A 34 -10.70 -2.80 -7.33
C LYS A 34 -11.18 -1.51 -6.65
N LYS A 35 -11.73 -1.60 -5.44
CA LYS A 35 -12.15 -0.42 -4.67
C LYS A 35 -10.95 0.44 -4.27
N PHE A 36 -9.80 -0.18 -4.01
CA PHE A 36 -8.57 0.52 -3.65
C PHE A 36 -7.84 1.11 -4.86
N GLU A 37 -7.89 0.46 -6.03
CA GLU A 37 -7.33 1.03 -7.28
C GLU A 37 -8.01 2.35 -7.68
N SER A 38 -9.30 2.50 -7.41
CA SER A 38 -10.07 3.71 -7.72
C SER A 38 -9.70 4.93 -6.85
N GLN A 39 -9.06 4.70 -5.70
CA GLN A 39 -8.67 5.76 -4.77
C GLN A 39 -7.30 6.36 -5.13
N LYS A 40 -7.15 6.84 -6.37
CA LYS A 40 -5.94 7.57 -6.81
C LYS A 40 -5.90 9.04 -6.36
N ASN A 41 -6.83 9.48 -5.52
CA ASN A 41 -6.80 10.83 -5.01
C ASN A 41 -5.62 10.97 -4.05
N LYS A 42 -4.68 11.87 -4.35
CA LYS A 42 -3.58 12.14 -3.44
C LYS A 42 -4.18 12.62 -2.12
N LEU A 43 -3.72 12.05 -1.00
CA LEU A 43 -4.18 12.46 0.32
C LEU A 43 -3.95 13.96 0.57
N SER A 44 -2.93 14.53 -0.05
CA SER A 44 -2.68 15.98 -0.10
C SER A 44 -3.88 16.75 -0.64
N ASP A 45 -4.50 16.28 -1.71
CA ASP A 45 -5.57 17.00 -2.39
C ASP A 45 -6.83 17.04 -1.53
N LYS A 46 -7.03 16.00 -0.70
CA LYS A 46 -8.18 15.89 0.20
C LYS A 46 -8.00 16.63 1.53
N TYR A 47 -6.78 16.67 2.07
CA TYR A 47 -6.53 17.07 3.45
C TYR A 47 -5.53 18.23 3.63
N SER A 48 -4.85 18.69 2.57
CA SER A 48 -3.96 19.85 2.66
C SER A 48 -4.73 21.09 3.11
N GLY A 49 -4.16 21.83 4.06
CA GLY A 49 -4.77 23.05 4.63
C GLY A 49 -5.99 22.83 5.54
N LYS A 50 -6.44 21.57 5.77
CA LYS A 50 -7.55 21.27 6.69
C LYS A 50 -7.18 21.40 8.17
N ILE A 51 -5.89 21.36 8.49
CA ILE A 51 -5.37 21.52 9.85
C ILE A 51 -4.63 22.86 9.92
N SER A 52 -4.92 23.65 10.95
CA SER A 52 -4.21 24.91 11.18
C SER A 52 -2.76 24.65 11.60
N ASN A 53 -1.84 25.54 11.21
CA ASN A 53 -0.42 25.42 11.58
C ASN A 53 -0.22 25.25 13.09
N LYS A 54 -0.98 26.00 13.90
CA LYS A 54 -0.93 25.90 15.38
C LYS A 54 -1.27 24.49 15.90
N VAL A 55 -2.26 23.82 15.30
CA VAL A 55 -2.65 22.47 15.68
C VAL A 55 -1.58 21.46 15.22
N ALA A 56 -1.03 21.64 14.02
CA ALA A 56 0.06 20.80 13.51
C ALA A 56 1.31 20.91 14.40
N ASP A 57 1.67 22.12 14.82
CA ASP A 57 2.81 22.38 15.71
C ASP A 57 2.62 21.72 17.08
N ASN A 58 1.42 21.80 17.66
CA ASN A 58 1.11 21.13 18.92
C ASN A 58 1.22 19.60 18.81
N ILE A 59 0.74 19.00 17.71
CA ILE A 59 0.84 17.55 17.47
C ILE A 59 2.32 17.16 17.36
N ASN A 60 3.10 17.89 16.56
CA ASN A 60 4.53 17.63 16.40
C ASN A 60 5.29 17.78 17.71
N HIS A 61 4.96 18.80 18.51
CA HIS A 61 5.55 19.02 19.82
C HIS A 61 5.27 17.85 20.76
N TYR A 62 4.02 17.41 20.85
CA TYR A 62 3.63 16.25 21.66
C TYR A 62 4.40 14.98 21.25
N ILE A 63 4.42 14.65 19.95
CA ILE A 63 5.13 13.48 19.43
C ILE A 63 6.63 13.57 19.75
N SER A 64 7.23 14.75 19.59
CA SER A 64 8.66 14.94 19.88
C SER A 64 8.99 14.73 21.36
N LYS A 65 8.11 15.19 22.26
CA LYS A 65 8.24 15.01 23.70
C LYS A 65 8.12 13.53 24.06
N SER A 66 7.07 12.86 23.58
CA SER A 66 6.88 11.42 23.83
C SER A 66 8.06 10.61 23.31
N ARG A 67 8.60 10.87 22.12
CA ARG A 67 9.77 10.13 21.63
C ARG A 67 11.00 10.26 22.52
N LYS A 68 11.24 11.45 23.10
CA LYS A 68 12.35 11.64 24.05
C LYS A 68 12.11 10.83 25.31
N GLU A 69 10.90 10.89 25.87
CA GLU A 69 10.52 10.12 27.07
C GLU A 69 10.69 8.60 26.87
N TRP A 70 10.48 8.07 25.66
CA TRP A 70 10.68 6.65 25.37
C TRP A 70 12.15 6.27 25.10
N ASN A 71 12.98 7.21 24.64
CA ASN A 71 14.40 6.97 24.39
C ASN A 71 15.27 7.18 25.63
N ASP A 72 14.75 7.88 26.64
CA ASP A 72 15.39 8.11 27.94
C ASP A 72 15.05 6.99 28.97
N ILE A 73 14.47 5.86 28.50
CA ILE A 73 14.23 4.61 29.24
C ILE A 73 15.19 3.54 28.71
#